data_AF-A0A803LC69-F1
#
_entry.id   AF-A0A803LC69-F1
#
_cell.length_a   1.000
_cell.length_b   1.000
_cell.length_c   1.000
_cell.angle_alpha   90.00
_cell.angle_beta   90.00
_cell.angle_gamma   90.00
#
_symmetry.space_group_name_H-M   'P 1'
#
loop_
_entity.id
_entity.type
_entity.pdbx_description
1 polymer ?
#
loop_
_entity_poly.entity_id
_entity_poly.type
_entity_poly.pdbx_seq_one_letter_code
_entity_poly.pdbx_strand_id
1 'polypeptide(L)'
;MTVVPFHVSWLSKPQDEFDIEIDNSNTPFTHPWLPKCGSQPVHPATRYNPLDFAFLPPLPSHLTKPKSIESTLFKLVENVADLDYLATKLSEVEEFAVDLDHNSYHSFQGITCLMQISTRYEDFVVDTLKLWDSIGDYLRDVFQDPSKRKIMHGASNVIKWLQRDFDIYVCNLFDTMQACRVMGLKRNSLEFLLKHYCGVTANKEYQTSDWRIRPLPRDMIKYAREDTHYLLYIHNVMKSTILSNYGQDSLAKVCKLSHEVSSRLYEKEGFDKDVSYLYLYGLMEANLDGKQLAVVCALVEGRDDVAREEDESTGYVLPNKVILEIAKKLPKNKEDLMWIVKYKHDFMDLDYIVKLIKVAVDIEARTTKFEDLSLQLKHKIPVRDIARIVQLPGRYESPERFVMYSIPRCLPIVVNPIYDCVTSLVPIYM
;
A
#
# COMPACT_ATOMS: atom_id res chain seq x y z
N MET A 1 -17.79 -14.80 -16.70
CA MET A 1 -17.76 -13.40 -16.25
C MET A 1 -16.40 -12.84 -16.62
N THR A 2 -16.32 -11.58 -17.03
CA THR A 2 -15.04 -10.90 -17.31
C THR A 2 -14.31 -10.63 -16.00
N VAL A 3 -13.04 -11.03 -15.92
CA VAL A 3 -12.14 -10.74 -14.80
C VAL A 3 -12.14 -9.24 -14.52
N VAL A 4 -12.21 -8.85 -13.25
CA VAL A 4 -12.16 -7.44 -12.85
C VAL A 4 -10.79 -6.88 -13.23
N PRO A 5 -10.71 -5.79 -14.01
CA PRO A 5 -9.44 -5.25 -14.47
C PRO A 5 -8.67 -4.61 -13.30
N PHE A 6 -7.41 -4.27 -13.56
CA PHE A 6 -6.56 -3.56 -12.61
C PHE A 6 -7.06 -2.18 -12.21
N HIS A 7 -7.76 -1.51 -13.11
CA HIS A 7 -8.31 -0.19 -12.90
C HIS A 7 -9.72 -0.14 -13.47
N VAL A 8 -10.67 0.27 -12.63
CA VAL A 8 -12.06 0.49 -13.01
C VAL A 8 -12.36 1.98 -12.89
N SER A 9 -12.39 2.68 -14.03
CA SER A 9 -12.42 4.15 -14.09
C SER A 9 -13.72 4.79 -13.61
N TRP A 10 -14.81 4.03 -13.52
CA TRP A 10 -16.12 4.53 -13.09
C TRP A 10 -16.42 4.29 -11.60
N LEU A 11 -15.48 3.70 -10.85
CA LEU A 11 -15.65 3.55 -9.41
C LEU A 11 -15.47 4.91 -8.73
N SER A 12 -16.37 5.21 -7.79
CA SER A 12 -16.15 6.24 -6.79
C SER A 12 -14.87 5.94 -6.02
N LYS A 13 -14.21 6.99 -5.56
CA LYS A 13 -13.08 6.85 -4.65
C LYS A 13 -13.63 6.48 -3.26
N PRO A 14 -13.27 5.31 -2.70
CA PRO A 14 -13.81 4.89 -1.42
C PRO A 14 -13.42 5.84 -0.28
N GLN A 15 -12.31 6.57 -0.42
CA GLN A 15 -11.92 7.59 0.54
C GLN A 15 -12.97 8.70 0.67
N ASP A 16 -13.58 9.11 -0.44
CA ASP A 16 -14.64 10.12 -0.43
C ASP A 16 -16.00 9.53 -0.02
N GLU A 17 -16.25 8.25 -0.37
CA GLU A 17 -17.52 7.57 -0.08
C GLU A 17 -17.68 7.23 1.40
N PHE A 18 -16.57 6.88 2.06
CA PHE A 18 -16.54 6.46 3.46
C PHE A 18 -15.87 7.48 4.38
N ASP A 19 -15.63 8.71 3.89
CA ASP A 19 -14.97 9.79 4.64
C ASP A 19 -13.64 9.36 5.29
N ILE A 20 -12.83 8.58 4.57
CA ILE A 20 -11.55 8.05 5.06
C ILE A 20 -10.51 9.17 5.02
N GLU A 21 -10.19 9.71 6.20
CA GLU A 21 -9.16 10.73 6.35
C GLU A 21 -7.75 10.13 6.37
N ILE A 22 -6.89 10.60 5.47
CA ILE A 22 -5.50 10.15 5.36
C ILE A 22 -4.55 11.34 5.41
N ASP A 23 -3.62 11.35 6.35
CA ASP A 23 -2.53 12.32 6.37
C ASP A 23 -1.45 11.93 5.35
N ASN A 24 -1.51 12.52 4.16
CA ASN A 24 -0.49 12.38 3.11
C ASN A 24 0.66 13.38 3.22
N SER A 25 0.74 14.20 4.27
CA SER A 25 1.83 15.14 4.41
C SER A 25 3.19 14.43 4.56
N ASN A 26 4.26 15.14 4.22
CA ASN A 26 5.64 14.64 4.29
C ASN A 26 6.18 14.59 5.74
N THR A 27 5.33 14.66 6.75
CA THR A 27 5.73 14.45 8.15
C THR A 27 5.78 12.95 8.47
N PRO A 28 6.66 12.53 9.40
CA PRO A 28 6.71 11.13 9.85
C PRO A 28 5.35 10.60 10.30
N PHE A 29 5.10 9.31 10.07
CA PHE A 29 3.89 8.64 10.53
C PHE A 29 3.80 8.71 12.06
N THR A 30 2.61 9.00 12.58
CA THR A 30 2.35 8.93 14.01
C THR A 30 1.68 7.61 14.33
N HIS A 31 2.18 6.89 15.33
CA HIS A 31 1.56 5.69 15.87
C HIS A 31 0.78 6.05 17.15
N PRO A 32 -0.52 6.41 17.06
CA PRO A 32 -1.26 7.00 18.18
C PRO A 32 -1.43 6.05 19.37
N TRP A 33 -1.50 4.75 19.13
CA TRP A 33 -1.78 3.74 20.16
C TRP A 33 -0.54 3.07 20.75
N LEU A 34 0.65 3.42 20.27
CA LEU A 34 1.88 2.86 20.82
C LEU A 34 2.39 3.67 22.00
N PRO A 35 2.82 3.01 23.09
CA PRO A 35 3.57 3.69 24.14
C PRO A 35 4.88 4.25 23.54
N LYS A 36 5.34 5.39 24.07
CA LYS A 36 6.56 6.03 23.61
C LYS A 36 7.67 5.91 24.66
N CYS A 37 8.89 5.63 24.21
CA CYS A 37 10.11 5.80 25.00
C CYS A 37 10.83 7.05 24.50
N GLY A 38 10.67 8.17 25.23
CA GLY A 38 11.00 9.49 24.70
C GLY A 38 10.06 9.86 23.55
N SER A 39 10.61 10.18 22.38
CA SER A 39 9.84 10.46 21.15
C SER A 39 9.53 9.21 20.30
N GLN A 40 10.16 8.07 20.60
CA GLN A 40 10.11 6.88 19.74
C GLN A 40 8.97 5.94 20.17
N PRO A 41 8.08 5.55 19.26
CA PRO A 41 7.06 4.55 19.54
C PRO A 41 7.67 3.17 19.78
N VAL A 42 7.11 2.41 20.72
CA VAL A 42 7.58 1.08 21.11
C VAL A 42 6.55 0.05 20.68
N HIS A 43 6.94 -0.79 19.72
CA HIS A 43 6.08 -1.85 19.21
C HIS A 43 5.80 -2.92 20.30
N PRO A 44 4.55 -3.38 20.50
CA PRO A 44 4.20 -4.31 21.59
C PRO A 44 4.97 -5.63 21.53
N ALA A 45 5.26 -6.13 20.31
CA ALA A 45 6.03 -7.36 20.13
C ALA A 45 7.43 -7.31 20.78
N THR A 46 8.07 -6.13 20.95
CA THR A 46 9.44 -6.04 21.49
C THR A 46 9.52 -6.44 22.97
N ARG A 47 8.38 -6.61 23.64
CA ARG A 47 8.30 -7.09 25.04
C ARG A 47 8.50 -8.60 25.17
N TYR A 48 8.41 -9.34 24.06
CA TYR A 48 8.40 -10.79 24.09
C TYR A 48 9.63 -11.37 23.40
N ASN A 49 10.12 -12.49 23.91
CA ASN A 49 11.13 -13.26 23.20
C ASN A 49 10.41 -14.12 22.14
N PRO A 50 10.78 -14.04 20.85
CA PRO A 50 10.14 -14.86 19.81
C PRO A 50 10.22 -16.38 20.08
N LEU A 51 11.18 -16.82 20.89
CA LEU A 51 11.33 -18.21 21.28
C LEU A 51 10.24 -18.69 22.25
N ASP A 52 9.64 -17.78 23.03
CA ASP A 52 8.56 -18.11 23.98
C ASP A 52 7.35 -18.72 23.27
N PHE A 53 7.16 -18.37 22.00
CA PHE A 53 6.05 -18.85 21.20
C PHE A 53 6.41 -20.01 20.29
N ALA A 54 7.68 -20.30 20.02
CA ALA A 54 8.09 -21.15 18.90
C ALA A 54 7.35 -22.51 18.87
N PHE A 55 7.12 -23.10 20.04
CA PHE A 55 6.48 -24.41 20.18
C PHE A 55 4.96 -24.37 20.43
N LEU A 56 4.37 -23.20 20.64
CA LEU A 56 2.94 -23.02 20.94
C LEU A 56 2.14 -22.48 19.72
N PRO A 57 0.88 -22.89 19.51
CA PRO A 57 0.25 -24.06 20.14
C PRO A 57 0.94 -25.37 19.70
N PRO A 58 0.88 -26.45 20.49
CA PRO A 58 1.49 -27.72 20.12
C PRO A 58 0.89 -28.27 18.82
N LEU A 59 1.66 -29.08 18.09
CA LEU A 59 1.12 -29.75 16.90
C LEU A 59 0.00 -30.71 17.31
N PRO A 60 -1.13 -30.74 16.57
CA PRO A 60 -2.14 -31.75 16.81
C PRO A 60 -1.61 -33.14 16.46
N SER A 61 -2.16 -34.18 17.09
CA SER A 61 -1.78 -35.57 16.84
C SER A 61 -1.97 -36.00 15.37
N HIS A 62 -2.94 -35.38 14.69
CA HIS A 62 -3.23 -35.62 13.28
C HIS A 62 -3.35 -34.29 12.52
N LEU A 63 -2.65 -34.20 11.38
CA LEU A 63 -2.72 -33.04 10.49
C LEU A 63 -3.87 -33.20 9.50
N THR A 64 -5.02 -32.61 9.81
CA THR A 64 -6.21 -32.66 8.94
C THR A 64 -6.23 -31.47 8.01
N LYS A 65 -6.42 -31.73 6.71
CA LYS A 65 -6.70 -30.68 5.72
C LYS A 65 -8.02 -29.97 6.07
N PRO A 66 -8.18 -28.67 5.76
CA PRO A 66 -9.48 -28.03 5.91
C PRO A 66 -10.52 -28.73 5.02
N LYS A 67 -11.80 -28.49 5.33
CA LYS A 67 -12.91 -28.89 4.45
C LYS A 67 -12.78 -28.19 3.08
N SER A 68 -13.61 -28.56 2.11
CA SER A 68 -13.62 -27.76 0.87
C SER A 68 -14.14 -26.35 1.16
N ILE A 69 -13.76 -25.37 0.34
CA ILE A 69 -14.21 -23.99 0.50
C ILE A 69 -15.75 -23.88 0.43
N GLU A 70 -16.41 -24.74 -0.35
CA GLU A 70 -17.87 -24.81 -0.48
C GLU A 70 -18.58 -25.37 0.76
N SER A 71 -17.87 -26.18 1.57
CA SER A 71 -18.41 -26.85 2.77
C SER A 71 -17.94 -26.22 4.08
N THR A 72 -17.13 -25.17 3.99
CA THR A 72 -16.62 -24.40 5.12
C THR A 72 -17.55 -23.23 5.41
N LEU A 73 -17.79 -22.95 6.70
CA LEU A 73 -18.58 -21.79 7.10
C LEU A 73 -17.91 -20.53 6.57
N PHE A 74 -18.73 -19.61 6.06
CA PHE A 74 -18.25 -18.38 5.46
C PHE A 74 -19.12 -17.20 5.88
N LYS A 75 -18.46 -16.10 6.26
CA LYS A 75 -19.10 -14.84 6.54
C LYS A 75 -18.40 -13.69 5.82
N LEU A 76 -19.17 -12.94 5.04
CA LEU A 76 -18.78 -11.62 4.58
C LEU A 76 -19.10 -10.64 5.71
N VAL A 77 -18.10 -9.92 6.22
CA VAL A 77 -18.19 -9.01 7.37
C VAL A 77 -18.29 -7.59 6.82
N GLU A 78 -19.48 -6.99 6.88
CA GLU A 78 -19.78 -5.68 6.26
C GLU A 78 -20.36 -4.65 7.24
N ASN A 79 -20.59 -5.04 8.50
CA ASN A 79 -21.11 -4.15 9.54
C ASN A 79 -20.46 -4.47 10.90
N VAL A 80 -20.66 -3.58 11.86
CA VAL A 80 -20.06 -3.68 13.20
C VAL A 80 -20.49 -4.94 13.97
N ALA A 81 -21.73 -5.40 13.81
CA ALA A 81 -22.20 -6.63 14.47
C ALA A 81 -21.49 -7.88 13.90
N ASP A 82 -21.22 -7.89 12.60
CA ASP A 82 -20.41 -8.94 11.98
C ASP A 82 -18.95 -8.90 12.45
N LEU A 83 -18.41 -7.70 12.66
CA LEU A 83 -17.05 -7.48 13.15
C LEU A 83 -16.90 -7.91 14.61
N ASP A 84 -17.89 -7.64 15.45
CA ASP A 84 -17.98 -8.13 16.84
C ASP A 84 -18.06 -9.66 16.89
N TYR A 85 -18.87 -10.26 16.01
CA TYR A 85 -18.92 -11.72 15.87
C TYR A 85 -17.55 -12.29 15.48
N LEU A 86 -16.87 -11.67 14.50
CA LEU A 86 -15.51 -12.06 14.11
C LEU A 86 -14.55 -11.96 15.30
N ALA A 87 -14.49 -10.82 15.99
CA ALA A 87 -13.61 -10.62 17.16
C ALA A 87 -13.87 -11.68 18.24
N THR A 88 -15.13 -12.00 18.51
CA THR A 88 -15.53 -13.08 19.42
C THR A 88 -14.95 -14.42 18.97
N LYS A 89 -15.10 -14.78 17.70
CA LYS A 89 -14.54 -16.03 17.15
C LYS A 89 -13.01 -16.09 17.20
N LEU A 90 -12.32 -14.97 17.00
CA LEU A 90 -10.87 -14.93 17.14
C LEU A 90 -10.41 -15.06 18.60
N SER A 91 -11.20 -14.57 19.55
CA SER A 91 -10.90 -14.75 20.99
C SER A 91 -11.05 -16.20 21.46
N GLU A 92 -11.86 -17.01 20.78
CA GLU A 92 -12.09 -18.43 21.10
C GLU A 92 -10.99 -19.38 20.57
N VAL A 93 -10.14 -18.94 19.62
CA VAL A 93 -9.13 -19.80 18.97
C VAL A 93 -7.70 -19.47 19.42
N GLU A 94 -6.78 -20.42 19.34
CA GLU A 94 -5.35 -20.19 19.66
C GLU A 94 -4.56 -19.67 18.46
N GLU A 95 -5.07 -19.85 17.24
CA GLU A 95 -4.40 -19.44 16.01
C GLU A 95 -5.41 -19.15 14.90
N PHE A 96 -5.07 -18.20 14.02
CA PHE A 96 -5.85 -17.85 12.84
C PHE A 96 -4.93 -17.36 11.71
N ALA A 97 -5.37 -17.57 10.47
CA ALA A 97 -4.68 -17.10 9.28
C ALA A 97 -5.20 -15.72 8.85
N VAL A 98 -4.32 -14.87 8.30
CA VAL A 98 -4.66 -13.52 7.85
C VAL A 98 -4.00 -13.22 6.51
N ASP A 99 -4.72 -12.55 5.62
CA ASP A 99 -4.16 -11.87 4.45
C ASP A 99 -4.94 -10.58 4.16
N LEU A 100 -4.40 -9.71 3.29
CA LEU A 100 -5.01 -8.44 2.90
C LEU A 100 -4.94 -8.21 1.39
N ASP A 101 -6.00 -7.64 0.82
CA ASP A 101 -5.98 -7.01 -0.51
C ASP A 101 -5.87 -5.49 -0.42
N HIS A 102 -5.14 -4.91 -1.35
CA HIS A 102 -4.72 -3.50 -1.29
C HIS A 102 -4.81 -2.84 -2.68
N ASN A 103 -5.18 -1.56 -2.71
CA ASN A 103 -5.11 -0.72 -3.90
C ASN A 103 -4.12 0.42 -3.65
N SER A 104 -3.20 0.64 -4.60
CA SER A 104 -2.23 1.75 -4.55
C SER A 104 -2.28 2.63 -5.80
N TYR A 105 -3.24 2.40 -6.70
CA TYR A 105 -3.35 3.18 -7.93
C TYR A 105 -4.14 4.47 -7.71
N HIS A 106 -5.18 4.39 -6.87
CA HIS A 106 -6.04 5.51 -6.48
C HIS A 106 -5.90 5.94 -5.02
N SER A 107 -4.69 5.87 -4.49
CA SER A 107 -4.32 6.33 -3.16
C SER A 107 -2.82 6.60 -3.15
N PHE A 108 -2.40 7.68 -2.50
CA PHE A 108 -0.99 8.07 -2.46
C PHE A 108 -0.17 7.09 -1.61
N GLN A 109 -0.59 6.87 -0.36
CA GLN A 109 0.04 5.88 0.52
C GLN A 109 -0.46 4.46 0.24
N GLY A 110 -1.60 4.31 -0.44
CA GLY A 110 -2.29 3.05 -0.64
C GLY A 110 -3.43 2.84 0.38
N ILE A 111 -4.36 1.94 0.06
CA ILE A 111 -5.54 1.64 0.86
C ILE A 111 -5.83 0.14 0.92
N THR A 112 -6.00 -0.41 2.12
CA THR A 112 -6.46 -1.79 2.29
C THR A 112 -7.95 -1.88 1.99
N CYS A 113 -8.28 -2.72 1.01
CA CYS A 113 -9.63 -2.87 0.47
C CYS A 113 -10.37 -4.08 1.02
N LEU A 114 -9.63 -5.09 1.50
CA LEU A 114 -10.19 -6.33 2.02
C LEU A 114 -9.23 -6.96 3.02
N MET A 115 -9.79 -7.63 4.02
CA MET A 115 -9.03 -8.47 4.96
C MET A 115 -9.64 -9.86 4.99
N GLN A 116 -8.80 -10.89 4.84
CA GLN A 116 -9.24 -12.27 4.90
C GLN A 116 -8.73 -12.90 6.18
N ILE A 117 -9.60 -13.63 6.86
CA ILE A 117 -9.25 -14.36 8.08
C ILE A 117 -9.83 -15.75 8.02
N SER A 118 -9.01 -16.77 8.30
CA SER A 118 -9.50 -18.14 8.47
C SER A 118 -9.16 -18.68 9.85
N THR A 119 -10.16 -19.25 10.50
CA THR A 119 -9.97 -20.15 11.63
C THR A 119 -9.87 -21.60 11.11
N ARG A 120 -9.83 -22.58 12.01
CA ARG A 120 -9.89 -24.00 11.63
C ARG A 120 -11.26 -24.39 11.03
N TYR A 121 -12.30 -23.59 11.22
CA TYR A 121 -13.69 -23.99 10.96
C TYR A 121 -14.49 -23.00 10.10
N GLU A 122 -14.08 -21.74 10.03
CA GLU A 122 -14.81 -20.65 9.40
C GLU A 122 -13.85 -19.68 8.70
N ASP A 123 -14.22 -19.25 7.49
CA ASP A 123 -13.54 -18.21 6.72
C ASP A 123 -14.32 -16.90 6.79
N PHE A 124 -13.60 -15.80 6.84
CA PHE A 124 -14.11 -14.45 6.89
C PHE A 124 -13.49 -13.60 5.80
N VAL A 125 -14.32 -12.81 5.14
CA VAL A 125 -13.88 -11.73 4.24
C VAL A 125 -14.44 -10.45 4.79
N VAL A 126 -13.58 -9.52 5.21
CA VAL A 126 -13.93 -8.27 5.87
C VAL A 126 -13.82 -7.13 4.89
N ASP A 127 -14.93 -6.42 4.67
CA ASP A 127 -14.95 -5.19 3.88
C ASP A 127 -14.33 -4.05 4.68
N THR A 128 -13.04 -3.83 4.48
CA THR A 128 -12.28 -2.84 5.26
C THR A 128 -12.56 -1.40 4.87
N LEU A 129 -13.15 -1.16 3.71
CA LEU A 129 -13.55 0.17 3.28
C LEU A 129 -14.79 0.64 4.06
N LYS A 130 -15.80 -0.23 4.19
CA LYS A 130 -17.02 0.07 4.97
C LYS A 130 -16.78 0.15 6.48
N LEU A 131 -15.78 -0.60 6.97
CA LEU A 131 -15.49 -0.76 8.40
C LEU A 131 -14.23 -0.02 8.85
N TRP A 132 -13.75 0.92 8.04
CA TRP A 132 -12.45 1.57 8.19
C TRP A 132 -12.15 1.99 9.63
N ASP A 133 -13.02 2.82 10.22
CA ASP A 133 -12.84 3.33 11.57
C ASP A 133 -13.08 2.29 12.68
N SER A 134 -13.80 1.21 12.38
CA SER A 134 -14.18 0.21 13.39
C SER A 134 -13.16 -0.93 13.51
N ILE A 135 -12.40 -1.25 12.46
CA ILE A 135 -11.51 -2.43 12.47
C ILE A 135 -10.52 -2.40 13.64
N GLY A 136 -9.90 -1.25 13.89
CA GLY A 136 -8.94 -1.07 14.97
C GLY A 136 -9.55 -1.30 16.36
N ASP A 137 -10.81 -0.92 16.57
CA ASP A 137 -11.47 -1.04 17.88
C ASP A 137 -11.77 -2.50 18.25
N TYR A 138 -12.05 -3.34 17.26
CA TYR A 138 -12.46 -4.73 17.50
C TYR A 138 -11.32 -5.73 17.37
N LEU A 139 -10.34 -5.49 16.47
CA LEU A 139 -9.33 -6.49 16.14
C LEU A 139 -7.96 -6.23 16.74
N ARG A 140 -7.67 -5.01 17.22
CA ARG A 140 -6.34 -4.65 17.72
C ARG A 140 -5.87 -5.55 18.87
N ASP A 141 -6.73 -5.79 19.86
CA ASP A 141 -6.36 -6.56 21.05
C ASP A 141 -6.03 -8.02 20.68
N VAL A 142 -6.83 -8.67 19.83
CA VAL A 142 -6.60 -10.06 19.44
C VAL A 142 -5.36 -10.23 18.55
N PHE A 143 -5.03 -9.23 17.74
CA PHE A 143 -3.79 -9.20 16.94
C PHE A 143 -2.54 -8.92 17.81
N GLN A 144 -2.67 -8.14 18.88
CA GLN A 144 -1.58 -7.89 19.83
C GLN A 144 -1.43 -8.97 20.90
N ASP A 145 -2.45 -9.82 21.11
CA ASP A 145 -2.41 -10.90 22.08
C ASP A 145 -1.33 -11.94 21.73
N PRO A 146 -0.28 -12.12 22.56
CA PRO A 146 0.78 -13.08 22.32
C PRO A 146 0.31 -14.54 22.44
N SER A 147 -0.81 -14.82 23.11
CA SER A 147 -1.40 -16.16 23.21
C SER A 147 -2.04 -16.61 21.90
N LYS A 148 -2.38 -15.66 21.02
CA LYS A 148 -2.98 -15.90 19.71
C LYS A 148 -1.89 -15.91 18.63
N ARG A 149 -1.75 -17.01 17.90
CA ARG A 149 -0.83 -17.08 16.77
C ARG A 149 -1.48 -16.57 15.50
N LYS A 150 -0.86 -15.57 14.87
CA LYS A 150 -1.26 -15.08 13.55
C LYS A 150 -0.41 -15.76 12.48
N ILE A 151 -1.04 -16.48 11.57
CA ILE A 151 -0.36 -17.12 10.43
C ILE A 151 -0.56 -16.25 9.20
N MET A 152 0.53 -15.89 8.52
CA MET A 152 0.48 -15.13 7.27
C MET A 152 1.47 -15.72 6.26
N HIS A 153 1.36 -15.32 5.00
CA HIS A 153 2.32 -15.67 3.96
C HIS A 153 2.93 -14.41 3.35
N GLY A 154 4.20 -14.14 3.60
CA GLY A 154 4.84 -12.94 3.06
C GLY A 154 4.36 -11.65 3.73
N ALA A 155 4.29 -11.65 5.06
CA ALA A 155 3.58 -10.65 5.86
C ALA A 155 4.16 -9.21 5.82
N SER A 156 5.24 -8.95 5.10
CA SER A 156 5.96 -7.66 5.18
C SER A 156 5.09 -6.45 4.79
N ASN A 157 4.19 -6.60 3.82
CA ASN A 157 3.25 -5.54 3.46
C ASN A 157 2.00 -5.57 4.33
N VAL A 158 1.49 -6.77 4.66
CA VAL A 158 0.35 -6.94 5.57
C VAL A 158 0.57 -6.21 6.89
N ILE A 159 1.76 -6.36 7.50
CA ILE A 159 2.13 -5.67 8.74
C ILE A 159 2.09 -4.14 8.58
N LYS A 160 2.58 -3.61 7.45
CA LYS A 160 2.56 -2.16 7.19
C LYS A 160 1.14 -1.63 7.07
N TRP A 161 0.31 -2.33 6.30
CA TRP A 161 -1.06 -1.89 6.02
C TRP A 161 -1.95 -1.98 7.26
N LEU A 162 -1.82 -3.05 8.06
CA LEU A 162 -2.50 -3.15 9.36
C LEU A 162 -2.21 -1.95 10.26
N GLN A 163 -0.95 -1.50 10.30
CA GLN A 163 -0.55 -0.36 11.11
C GLN A 163 -1.00 0.98 10.53
N ARG A 164 -0.83 1.17 9.22
CA ARG A 164 -1.17 2.42 8.52
C ARG A 164 -2.68 2.68 8.56
N ASP A 165 -3.48 1.66 8.28
CA ASP A 165 -4.92 1.82 8.03
C ASP A 165 -5.77 1.62 9.28
N PHE A 166 -5.33 0.76 10.22
CA PHE A 166 -6.17 0.34 11.34
C PHE A 166 -5.47 0.39 12.70
N ASP A 167 -4.24 0.91 12.75
CA ASP A 167 -3.38 0.91 13.94
C ASP A 167 -3.24 -0.48 14.61
N ILE A 168 -3.29 -1.56 13.82
CA ILE A 168 -3.16 -2.93 14.30
C ILE A 168 -1.70 -3.35 14.28
N TYR A 169 -1.22 -3.85 15.42
CA TYR A 169 0.14 -4.36 15.60
C TYR A 169 0.09 -5.85 15.91
N VAL A 170 1.03 -6.61 15.39
CA VAL A 170 0.98 -8.08 15.44
C VAL A 170 2.03 -8.62 16.41
N CYS A 171 1.59 -9.40 17.39
CA CYS A 171 2.46 -10.23 18.23
C CYS A 171 2.32 -11.71 17.82
N ASN A 172 3.32 -12.55 18.08
CA ASN A 172 3.26 -13.99 17.78
C ASN A 172 2.85 -14.30 16.31
N LEU A 173 3.54 -13.66 15.37
CA LEU A 173 3.44 -13.94 13.93
C LEU A 173 4.22 -15.23 13.58
N PHE A 174 3.64 -16.06 12.74
CA PHE A 174 4.35 -17.08 11.96
C PHE A 174 4.19 -16.79 10.47
N ASP A 175 5.27 -16.43 9.80
CA ASP A 175 5.29 -16.15 8.36
C ASP A 175 5.77 -17.40 7.59
N THR A 176 4.84 -18.04 6.89
CA THR A 176 5.11 -19.25 6.10
C THR A 176 6.13 -19.01 4.98
N MET A 177 6.29 -17.78 4.47
CA MET A 177 7.35 -17.46 3.51
C MET A 177 8.75 -17.52 4.16
N GLN A 178 8.89 -17.12 5.44
CA GLN A 178 10.15 -17.30 6.17
C GLN A 178 10.43 -18.78 6.43
N ALA A 179 9.38 -19.58 6.71
CA ALA A 179 9.52 -21.03 6.83
C ALA A 179 10.02 -21.66 5.52
N CYS A 180 9.53 -21.22 4.34
CA CYS A 180 10.05 -21.68 3.05
C CYS A 180 11.56 -21.39 2.89
N ARG A 181 11.98 -20.18 3.29
CA ARG A 181 13.37 -19.74 3.20
C ARG A 181 14.28 -20.57 4.11
N VAL A 182 13.86 -20.83 5.35
CA VAL A 182 14.63 -21.66 6.29
C VAL A 182 14.72 -23.11 5.83
N MET A 183 13.64 -23.66 5.26
CA MET A 183 13.62 -25.02 4.72
C MET A 183 14.39 -25.16 3.39
N GLY A 184 14.76 -24.05 2.74
CA GLY A 184 15.42 -24.06 1.43
C GLY A 184 14.51 -24.55 0.29
N LEU A 185 13.21 -24.25 0.34
CA LEU A 185 12.29 -24.65 -0.73
C LEU A 185 12.61 -23.94 -2.06
N LYS A 186 12.37 -24.63 -3.19
CA LYS A 186 12.66 -24.10 -4.55
C LYS A 186 11.90 -22.81 -4.88
N ARG A 187 10.72 -22.64 -4.30
CA ARG A 187 9.83 -21.48 -4.46
C ARG A 187 9.23 -21.16 -3.10
N ASN A 188 8.86 -19.90 -2.92
CA ASN A 188 8.34 -19.35 -1.67
C ASN A 188 7.03 -18.58 -1.86
N SER A 189 6.31 -18.79 -2.96
CA SER A 189 4.99 -18.18 -3.20
C SER A 189 3.87 -19.02 -2.57
N LEU A 190 2.76 -18.36 -2.23
CA LEU A 190 1.58 -19.04 -1.68
C LEU A 190 1.01 -20.07 -2.65
N GLU A 191 0.92 -19.71 -3.95
CA GLU A 191 0.56 -20.63 -5.03
C GLU A 191 1.37 -21.93 -4.97
N PHE A 192 2.69 -21.82 -4.78
CA PHE A 192 3.55 -22.99 -4.69
C PHE A 192 3.20 -23.84 -3.47
N LEU A 193 2.94 -23.22 -2.31
CA LEU A 193 2.57 -23.94 -1.09
C LEU A 193 1.20 -24.62 -1.20
N LEU A 194 0.21 -23.94 -1.77
CA LEU A 194 -1.11 -24.50 -2.07
C LEU A 194 -0.98 -25.73 -2.96
N LYS A 195 -0.18 -25.65 -4.03
CA LYS A 195 0.01 -26.80 -4.91
C LYS A 195 0.78 -27.93 -4.24
N HIS A 196 1.85 -27.59 -3.53
CA HIS A 196 2.78 -28.57 -2.96
C HIS A 196 2.19 -29.33 -1.78
N TYR A 197 1.53 -28.64 -0.85
CA TYR A 197 0.98 -29.26 0.38
C TYR A 197 -0.49 -29.63 0.26
N CYS A 198 -1.28 -28.84 -0.46
CA CYS A 198 -2.73 -29.04 -0.52
C CYS A 198 -3.17 -29.75 -1.82
N GLY A 199 -2.37 -29.65 -2.89
CA GLY A 199 -2.74 -30.12 -4.23
C GLY A 199 -3.61 -29.12 -5.01
N VAL A 200 -3.83 -27.93 -4.44
CA VAL A 200 -4.72 -26.88 -4.94
C VAL A 200 -3.96 -26.01 -5.95
N THR A 201 -4.59 -25.69 -7.07
CA THR A 201 -4.04 -24.76 -8.06
C THR A 201 -4.65 -23.39 -7.81
N ALA A 202 -3.84 -22.41 -7.40
CA ALA A 202 -4.32 -21.05 -7.14
C ALA A 202 -4.80 -20.39 -8.45
N ASN A 203 -5.92 -19.68 -8.38
CA ASN A 203 -6.28 -18.74 -9.42
C ASN A 203 -5.34 -17.51 -9.32
N LYS A 204 -4.88 -16.94 -10.43
CA LYS A 204 -4.02 -15.74 -10.45
C LYS A 204 -4.72 -14.53 -11.06
N GLU A 205 -5.90 -14.71 -11.62
CA GLU A 205 -6.59 -13.71 -12.42
C GLU A 205 -6.90 -12.43 -11.61
N TYR A 206 -7.10 -12.56 -10.30
CA TYR A 206 -7.52 -11.45 -9.43
C TYR A 206 -6.37 -10.78 -8.67
N GLN A 207 -5.13 -11.27 -8.80
CA GLN A 207 -3.98 -10.74 -8.06
C GLN A 207 -3.75 -9.24 -8.32
N THR A 208 -4.08 -8.75 -9.51
CA THR A 208 -3.94 -7.34 -9.88
C THR A 208 -5.29 -6.68 -10.10
N SER A 209 -6.41 -7.24 -9.65
CA SER A 209 -7.73 -6.63 -9.84
C SER A 209 -7.93 -5.39 -8.97
N ASP A 210 -8.85 -4.52 -9.37
CA ASP A 210 -9.29 -3.38 -8.56
C ASP A 210 -10.19 -3.85 -7.40
N TRP A 211 -9.59 -4.10 -6.25
CA TRP A 211 -10.26 -4.58 -5.03
C TRP A 211 -11.22 -3.57 -4.38
N ARG A 212 -11.32 -2.35 -4.92
CA ARG A 212 -12.30 -1.34 -4.50
C ARG A 212 -13.72 -1.68 -4.98
N ILE A 213 -13.85 -2.55 -5.99
CA ILE A 213 -15.16 -2.86 -6.59
C ILE A 213 -16.17 -3.38 -5.57
N ARG A 214 -17.39 -2.84 -5.60
CA ARG A 214 -18.55 -3.30 -4.82
C ARG A 214 -19.81 -3.39 -5.69
N PRO A 215 -20.68 -4.39 -5.48
CA PRO A 215 -20.48 -5.58 -4.63
C PRO A 215 -19.36 -6.47 -5.17
N LEU A 216 -18.68 -7.22 -4.30
CA LEU A 216 -17.61 -8.13 -4.70
C LEU A 216 -18.18 -9.31 -5.53
N PRO A 217 -17.64 -9.58 -6.74
CA PRO A 217 -17.99 -10.76 -7.51
C PRO A 217 -17.70 -12.06 -6.74
N ARG A 218 -18.54 -13.08 -6.95
CA ARG A 218 -18.40 -14.39 -6.27
C ARG A 218 -17.02 -15.02 -6.45
N ASP A 219 -16.44 -14.89 -7.64
CA ASP A 219 -15.11 -15.44 -7.94
C ASP A 219 -13.98 -14.70 -7.21
N MET A 220 -14.12 -13.39 -6.98
CA MET A 220 -13.19 -12.62 -6.14
C MET A 220 -13.31 -12.98 -4.67
N ILE A 221 -14.53 -13.20 -4.16
CA ILE A 221 -14.74 -13.70 -2.80
C ILE A 221 -14.09 -15.08 -2.63
N LYS A 222 -14.26 -15.97 -3.62
CA LYS A 222 -13.62 -17.28 -3.60
C LYS A 222 -12.09 -17.15 -3.59
N TYR A 223 -11.53 -16.34 -4.49
CA TYR A 223 -10.09 -16.08 -4.54
C TYR A 223 -9.57 -15.59 -3.19
N ALA A 224 -10.20 -14.55 -2.61
CA ALA A 224 -9.78 -13.95 -1.35
C ALA A 224 -9.77 -15.00 -0.22
N ARG A 225 -10.81 -15.83 -0.13
CA ARG A 225 -10.86 -16.92 0.85
C ARG A 225 -9.71 -17.92 0.68
N GLU A 226 -9.33 -18.27 -0.55
CA GLU A 226 -8.28 -19.26 -0.82
C GLU A 226 -6.91 -18.85 -0.27
N ASP A 227 -6.64 -17.55 -0.11
CA ASP A 227 -5.36 -17.04 0.41
C ASP A 227 -5.13 -17.38 1.90
N THR A 228 -6.20 -17.56 2.67
CA THR A 228 -6.12 -17.89 4.12
C THR A 228 -6.64 -19.28 4.47
N HIS A 229 -7.60 -19.81 3.72
CA HIS A 229 -8.32 -21.05 4.01
C HIS A 229 -7.41 -22.26 4.27
N TYR A 230 -6.33 -22.41 3.50
CA TYR A 230 -5.38 -23.52 3.61
C TYR A 230 -4.19 -23.24 4.54
N LEU A 231 -4.02 -21.99 4.96
CA LEU A 231 -2.76 -21.51 5.50
C LEU A 231 -2.45 -22.10 6.89
N LEU A 232 -3.48 -22.32 7.71
CA LEU A 232 -3.35 -22.99 9.00
C LEU A 232 -2.90 -24.47 8.85
N TYR A 233 -3.34 -25.16 7.81
CA TYR A 233 -2.88 -26.53 7.52
C TYR A 233 -1.43 -26.52 7.02
N ILE A 234 -1.10 -25.60 6.11
CA ILE A 234 0.27 -25.40 5.61
C ILE A 234 1.22 -25.11 6.77
N HIS A 235 0.86 -24.22 7.69
CA HIS A 235 1.62 -23.95 8.92
C HIS A 235 1.93 -25.23 9.70
N ASN A 236 0.93 -26.08 9.97
CA ASN A 236 1.14 -27.31 10.73
C ASN A 236 2.07 -28.29 10.00
N VAL A 237 1.88 -28.46 8.69
CA VAL A 237 2.74 -29.33 7.87
C VAL A 237 4.17 -28.83 7.87
N MET A 238 4.39 -27.53 7.68
CA MET A 238 5.71 -26.92 7.71
C MET A 238 6.35 -27.04 9.09
N LYS A 239 5.63 -26.71 10.17
CA LYS A 239 6.12 -26.84 11.55
C LYS A 239 6.51 -28.29 11.87
N SER A 240 5.69 -29.27 11.50
CA SER A 240 6.02 -30.70 11.66
C SER A 240 7.25 -31.09 10.84
N THR A 241 7.34 -30.65 9.59
CA THR A 241 8.48 -30.96 8.70
C THR A 241 9.78 -30.36 9.22
N ILE A 242 9.74 -29.12 9.71
CA ILE A 242 10.89 -28.45 10.30
C ILE A 242 11.38 -29.23 11.53
N LEU A 243 10.48 -29.58 12.45
CA LEU A 243 10.85 -30.31 13.66
C LEU A 243 11.45 -31.69 13.36
N SER A 244 10.90 -32.43 12.38
CA SER A 244 11.38 -33.76 12.03
C SER A 244 12.69 -33.75 11.22
N ASN A 245 12.85 -32.80 10.29
CA ASN A 245 13.92 -32.89 9.29
C ASN A 245 15.03 -31.84 9.47
N TYR A 246 14.77 -30.75 10.18
CA TYR A 246 15.69 -29.61 10.32
C TYR A 246 16.00 -29.28 11.80
N GLY A 247 15.20 -29.78 12.73
CA GLY A 247 15.39 -29.62 14.16
C GLY A 247 14.76 -28.35 14.74
N GLN A 248 14.84 -28.24 16.06
CA GLN A 248 14.21 -27.15 16.83
C GLN A 248 14.82 -25.78 16.53
N ASP A 249 16.13 -25.72 16.26
CA ASP A 249 16.84 -24.48 15.94
C ASP A 249 16.32 -23.82 14.66
N SER A 250 15.93 -24.62 13.66
CA SER A 250 15.31 -24.11 12.45
C SER A 250 13.93 -23.52 12.71
N LEU A 251 13.11 -24.13 13.58
CA LEU A 251 11.82 -23.56 13.97
C LEU A 251 12.01 -22.25 14.74
N ALA A 252 12.94 -22.22 15.68
CA ALA A 252 13.35 -21.01 16.40
C ALA A 252 13.79 -19.90 15.43
N LYS A 253 14.53 -20.24 14.37
CA LYS A 253 14.94 -19.28 13.34
C LYS A 253 13.75 -18.73 12.56
N VAL A 254 12.75 -19.54 12.20
CA VAL A 254 11.51 -19.07 11.55
C VAL A 254 10.77 -18.09 12.44
N CYS A 255 10.60 -18.41 13.73
CA CYS A 255 9.93 -17.54 14.69
C CYS A 255 10.67 -16.21 14.88
N LYS A 256 12.02 -16.25 14.94
CA LYS A 256 12.83 -15.03 14.98
C LYS A 256 12.64 -14.16 13.73
N LEU A 257 12.71 -14.74 12.54
CA LEU A 257 12.51 -14.00 11.28
C LEU A 257 11.07 -13.45 11.16
N SER A 258 10.07 -14.22 11.61
CA SER A 258 8.67 -13.77 11.64
C SER A 258 8.51 -12.61 12.61
N HIS A 259 9.12 -12.68 13.79
CA HIS A 259 9.13 -11.59 14.76
C HIS A 259 9.78 -10.32 14.21
N GLU A 260 10.92 -10.44 13.53
CA GLU A 260 11.60 -9.32 12.84
C GLU A 260 10.74 -8.68 11.72
N VAL A 261 9.77 -9.41 11.16
CA VAL A 261 8.79 -8.85 10.23
C VAL A 261 7.69 -8.13 11.01
N SER A 262 7.11 -8.77 12.01
CA SER A 262 6.00 -8.21 12.79
C SER A 262 6.37 -6.99 13.63
N SER A 263 7.63 -6.89 14.10
CA SER A 263 8.07 -5.80 14.98
C SER A 263 8.49 -4.53 14.25
N ARG A 264 8.42 -4.52 12.90
CA ARG A 264 8.68 -3.32 12.10
C ARG A 264 7.55 -2.34 12.28
N LEU A 265 7.92 -1.08 12.39
CA LEU A 265 6.97 0.02 12.38
C LEU A 265 6.81 0.53 10.95
N TYR A 266 5.58 0.87 10.60
CA TYR A 266 5.28 1.57 9.36
C TYR A 266 5.89 2.97 9.39
N GLU A 267 6.54 3.34 8.30
CA GLU A 267 7.05 4.67 8.06
C GLU A 267 6.53 5.12 6.70
N LYS A 268 6.13 6.40 6.59
CA LYS A 268 5.76 6.98 5.30
C LYS A 268 6.98 7.00 4.38
N GLU A 269 6.73 6.88 3.09
CA GLU A 269 7.77 7.14 2.10
C GLU A 269 8.11 8.64 2.13
N GLY A 270 9.33 8.94 2.57
CA GLY A 270 9.83 10.31 2.63
C GLY A 270 10.12 10.87 1.25
N PHE A 271 9.78 12.13 1.03
CA PHE A 271 10.13 12.87 -0.17
C PHE A 271 11.16 13.95 0.14
N ASP A 272 12.34 13.84 -0.46
CA ASP A 272 13.39 14.85 -0.40
C ASP A 272 13.44 15.60 -1.73
N LYS A 273 13.10 16.89 -1.67
CA LYS A 273 13.04 17.81 -2.81
C LYS A 273 14.38 17.93 -3.56
N ASP A 274 15.49 17.61 -2.90
CA ASP A 274 16.84 17.72 -3.48
C ASP A 274 17.31 16.42 -4.15
N VAL A 275 16.75 15.25 -3.80
CA VAL A 275 17.28 13.96 -4.29
C VAL A 275 16.24 12.96 -4.77
N SER A 276 14.97 13.04 -4.34
CA SER A 276 13.95 12.04 -4.69
C SER A 276 13.73 11.91 -6.20
N TYR A 277 13.86 12.99 -6.95
CA TYR A 277 13.73 12.96 -8.42
C TYR A 277 14.82 12.11 -9.10
N LEU A 278 15.98 11.91 -8.47
CA LEU A 278 17.07 11.09 -9.01
C LEU A 278 16.70 9.59 -9.05
N TYR A 279 15.74 9.18 -8.22
CA TYR A 279 15.24 7.81 -8.18
C TYR A 279 14.09 7.54 -9.17
N LEU A 280 13.73 8.53 -10.00
CA LEU A 280 12.71 8.36 -11.03
C LEU A 280 13.11 7.24 -12.01
N TYR A 281 12.26 6.23 -12.13
CA TYR A 281 12.53 5.10 -13.01
C TYR A 281 12.68 5.56 -14.47
N GLY A 282 13.78 5.14 -15.13
CA GLY A 282 14.12 5.53 -16.49
C GLY A 282 14.97 6.80 -16.62
N LEU A 283 15.30 7.48 -15.50
CA LEU A 283 16.05 8.73 -15.53
C LEU A 283 17.47 8.56 -16.08
N MET A 284 18.21 7.54 -15.62
CA MET A 284 19.58 7.28 -16.07
C MET A 284 19.63 6.97 -17.57
N GLU A 285 18.67 6.19 -18.07
CA GLU A 285 18.54 5.82 -19.47
C GLU A 285 18.08 7.00 -20.35
N ALA A 286 17.42 8.00 -19.76
CA ALA A 286 16.91 9.15 -20.50
C ALA A 286 18.03 10.07 -21.01
N ASN A 287 19.26 9.98 -20.47
CA ASN A 287 20.45 10.70 -20.91
C ASN A 287 20.24 12.22 -21.04
N LEU A 288 19.62 12.81 -20.02
CA LEU A 288 19.22 14.22 -19.98
C LEU A 288 20.41 15.15 -19.76
N ASP A 289 20.39 16.36 -20.33
CA ASP A 289 21.29 17.47 -19.95
C ASP A 289 20.84 18.17 -18.64
N GLY A 290 21.60 19.15 -18.14
CA GLY A 290 21.28 19.86 -16.90
C GLY A 290 19.91 20.54 -16.93
N LYS A 291 19.57 21.21 -18.04
CA LYS A 291 18.28 21.89 -18.20
C LYS A 291 17.10 20.92 -18.15
N GLN A 292 17.22 19.81 -18.87
CA GLN A 292 16.20 18.76 -18.88
C GLN A 292 16.08 18.10 -17.50
N LEU A 293 17.20 17.90 -16.80
CA LEU A 293 17.20 17.34 -15.44
C LEU A 293 16.54 18.29 -14.43
N ALA A 294 16.75 19.60 -14.55
CA ALA A 294 16.07 20.61 -13.73
C ALA A 294 14.54 20.56 -13.92
N VAL A 295 14.08 20.36 -15.17
CA VAL A 295 12.65 20.16 -15.45
C VAL A 295 12.12 18.88 -14.82
N VAL A 296 12.85 17.76 -14.89
CA VAL A 296 12.44 16.53 -14.18
C VAL A 296 12.29 16.79 -12.68
N CYS A 297 13.26 17.47 -12.08
CA CYS A 297 13.24 17.81 -10.66
C CYS A 297 11.97 18.59 -10.28
N ALA A 298 11.64 19.66 -11.02
CA ALA A 298 10.45 20.46 -10.77
C ALA A 298 9.14 19.70 -11.00
N LEU A 299 9.07 18.85 -12.03
CA LEU A 299 7.87 18.06 -12.33
C LEU A 299 7.64 16.95 -11.30
N VAL A 300 8.71 16.29 -10.83
CA VAL A 300 8.59 15.26 -9.79
C VAL A 300 8.14 15.87 -8.47
N GLU A 301 8.66 17.04 -8.11
CA GLU A 301 8.22 17.80 -6.93
C GLU A 301 6.75 18.22 -7.04
N GLY A 302 6.36 18.91 -8.12
CA GLY A 302 4.97 19.32 -8.30
C GLY A 302 3.98 18.15 -8.39
N ARG A 303 4.43 17.01 -8.93
CA ARG A 303 3.64 15.77 -8.94
C ARG A 303 3.45 15.20 -7.53
N ASP A 304 4.49 15.21 -6.70
CA ASP A 304 4.40 14.71 -5.31
C ASP A 304 3.43 15.58 -4.50
N ASP A 305 3.52 16.91 -4.63
CA ASP A 305 2.61 17.84 -3.96
C ASP A 305 1.13 17.55 -4.34
N VAL A 306 0.83 17.44 -5.64
CA VAL A 306 -0.53 17.13 -6.13
C VAL A 306 -0.98 15.74 -5.72
N ALA A 307 -0.10 14.73 -5.82
CA ALA A 307 -0.43 13.36 -5.44
C ALA A 307 -0.80 13.23 -3.97
N ARG A 308 -0.14 13.98 -3.09
CA ARG A 308 -0.48 14.03 -1.66
C ARG A 308 -1.81 14.75 -1.41
N GLU A 309 -1.99 15.91 -2.02
CA GLU A 309 -3.21 16.74 -1.87
C GLU A 309 -4.46 16.00 -2.32
N GLU A 310 -4.38 15.33 -3.46
CA GLU A 310 -5.51 14.63 -4.09
C GLU A 310 -5.64 13.17 -3.63
N ASP A 311 -4.75 12.70 -2.75
CA ASP A 311 -4.60 11.28 -2.36
C ASP A 311 -4.61 10.33 -3.57
N GLU A 312 -3.72 10.57 -4.52
CA GLU A 312 -3.61 9.78 -5.75
C GLU A 312 -2.20 9.24 -5.93
N SER A 313 -2.06 8.13 -6.65
CA SER A 313 -0.73 7.60 -6.91
C SER A 313 0.04 8.55 -7.85
N THR A 314 1.35 8.69 -7.63
CA THR A 314 2.18 9.53 -8.51
C THR A 314 2.11 9.08 -9.98
N GLY A 315 1.97 7.76 -10.22
CA GLY A 315 1.80 7.21 -11.56
C GLY A 315 0.48 7.59 -12.22
N TYR A 316 -0.59 7.79 -11.45
CA TYR A 316 -1.89 8.25 -11.95
C TYR A 316 -1.90 9.76 -12.21
N VAL A 317 -1.30 10.56 -11.32
CA VAL A 317 -1.17 12.02 -11.48
C VAL A 317 -0.38 12.38 -12.73
N LEU A 318 0.87 11.88 -12.85
CA LEU A 318 1.73 12.14 -14.00
C LEU A 318 2.76 11.01 -14.18
N PRO A 319 2.59 10.10 -15.16
CA PRO A 319 3.45 8.94 -15.33
C PRO A 319 4.92 9.29 -15.58
N ASN A 320 5.85 8.48 -15.06
CA ASN A 320 7.30 8.69 -15.21
C ASN A 320 7.72 8.93 -16.66
N LYS A 321 7.16 8.14 -17.60
CA LYS A 321 7.45 8.29 -19.03
C LYS A 321 7.04 9.67 -19.57
N VAL A 322 5.91 10.20 -19.11
CA VAL A 322 5.43 11.52 -19.54
C VAL A 322 6.33 12.63 -18.99
N ILE A 323 6.76 12.54 -17.73
CA ILE A 323 7.76 13.46 -17.14
C ILE A 323 9.03 13.51 -18.00
N LEU A 324 9.58 12.33 -18.33
CA LEU A 324 10.81 12.25 -19.12
C LEU A 324 10.64 12.80 -20.53
N GLU A 325 9.49 12.58 -21.18
CA GLU A 325 9.19 13.12 -22.51
C GLU A 325 9.00 14.64 -22.49
N ILE A 326 8.33 15.18 -21.48
CA ILE A 326 8.20 16.64 -21.28
C ILE A 326 9.59 17.26 -21.10
N ALA A 327 10.40 16.68 -20.21
CA ALA A 327 11.75 17.14 -19.96
C ALA A 327 12.60 17.14 -21.23
N LYS A 328 12.57 16.08 -22.03
CA LYS A 328 13.34 16.00 -23.29
C LYS A 328 12.93 17.05 -24.31
N LYS A 329 11.63 17.32 -24.44
CA LYS A 329 11.09 18.19 -25.48
C LYS A 329 11.06 19.67 -25.10
N LEU A 330 11.09 20.00 -23.80
CA LEU A 330 11.06 21.37 -23.28
C LEU A 330 9.95 22.23 -23.91
N PRO A 331 8.67 21.81 -23.82
CA PRO A 331 7.55 22.53 -24.41
C PRO A 331 7.43 23.93 -23.79
N LYS A 332 7.10 24.93 -24.61
CA LYS A 332 7.12 26.36 -24.19
C LYS A 332 5.75 26.89 -23.81
N ASN A 333 4.70 26.22 -24.28
CA ASN A 333 3.31 26.61 -24.12
C ASN A 333 2.42 25.36 -23.99
N LYS A 334 1.11 25.60 -23.81
CA LYS A 334 0.11 24.54 -23.64
C LYS A 334 -0.04 23.70 -24.90
N GLU A 335 0.02 24.33 -26.07
CA GLU A 335 -0.12 23.67 -27.36
C GLU A 335 0.97 22.62 -27.56
N ASP A 336 2.23 22.96 -27.26
CA ASP A 336 3.36 22.04 -27.31
C ASP A 336 3.17 20.85 -26.34
N LEU A 337 2.68 21.12 -25.12
CA LEU A 337 2.42 20.09 -24.11
C LEU A 337 1.32 19.11 -24.52
N MET A 338 0.23 19.60 -25.14
CA MET A 338 -0.88 18.74 -25.57
C MET A 338 -0.41 17.61 -26.51
N TRP A 339 0.55 17.89 -27.40
CA TRP A 339 1.13 16.90 -28.30
C TRP A 339 1.96 15.82 -27.58
N ILE A 340 2.46 16.10 -26.38
CA ILE A 340 3.28 15.18 -25.58
C ILE A 340 2.39 14.29 -24.71
N VAL A 341 1.47 14.91 -23.99
CA VAL A 341 0.64 14.25 -22.99
C VAL A 341 -0.42 13.36 -23.64
N LYS A 342 -0.88 13.69 -24.85
CA LYS A 342 -1.86 12.94 -25.69
C LYS A 342 -3.26 12.77 -25.09
N TYR A 343 -3.42 12.91 -23.78
CA TYR A 343 -4.69 12.84 -23.06
C TYR A 343 -4.77 13.98 -22.04
N LYS A 344 -5.97 14.25 -21.54
CA LYS A 344 -6.12 15.18 -20.42
C LYS A 344 -5.59 14.50 -19.16
N HIS A 345 -4.69 15.15 -18.42
CA HIS A 345 -4.38 14.78 -17.05
C HIS A 345 -5.33 15.54 -16.15
N ASP A 346 -6.12 14.81 -15.37
CA ASP A 346 -7.20 15.41 -14.58
C ASP A 346 -6.69 16.20 -13.36
N PHE A 347 -5.46 15.91 -12.90
CA PHE A 347 -4.90 16.51 -11.68
C PHE A 347 -3.89 17.64 -11.92
N MET A 348 -3.08 17.56 -12.97
CA MET A 348 -2.10 18.60 -13.28
C MET A 348 -2.53 19.43 -14.50
N ASP A 349 -2.95 20.68 -14.25
CA ASP A 349 -3.23 21.64 -15.31
C ASP A 349 -1.99 21.86 -16.20
N LEU A 350 -2.19 21.89 -17.51
CA LEU A 350 -1.13 22.19 -18.48
C LEU A 350 -0.49 23.56 -18.22
N ASP A 351 -1.24 24.58 -17.76
CA ASP A 351 -0.65 25.87 -17.37
C ASP A 351 0.33 25.72 -16.22
N TYR A 352 -0.04 24.92 -15.22
CA TYR A 352 0.81 24.64 -14.07
C TYR A 352 2.10 23.93 -14.51
N ILE A 353 2.00 22.94 -15.40
CA ILE A 353 3.16 22.26 -15.98
C ILE A 353 4.07 23.24 -16.76
N VAL A 354 3.51 24.10 -17.63
CA VAL A 354 4.30 25.13 -18.35
C VAL A 354 5.02 26.05 -17.37
N LYS A 355 4.34 26.47 -16.30
CA LYS A 355 4.92 27.33 -15.26
C LYS A 355 6.10 26.65 -14.57
N LEU A 356 5.96 25.38 -14.16
CA LEU A 356 7.05 24.61 -13.56
C LEU A 356 8.27 24.52 -14.49
N ILE A 357 8.05 24.27 -15.79
CA ILE A 357 9.14 24.21 -16.79
C ILE A 357 9.88 25.54 -16.87
N LYS A 358 9.16 26.66 -16.97
CA LYS A 358 9.76 28.00 -17.05
C LYS A 358 10.63 28.32 -15.84
N VAL A 359 10.12 28.02 -14.64
CA VAL A 359 10.85 28.22 -13.38
C VAL A 359 12.10 27.33 -13.33
N ALA A 360 11.98 26.05 -13.71
CA ALA A 360 13.11 25.13 -13.71
C ALA A 360 14.24 25.57 -14.66
N VAL A 361 13.90 26.03 -15.86
CA VAL A 361 14.87 26.53 -16.84
C VAL A 361 15.56 27.81 -16.36
N ASP A 362 14.83 28.71 -15.71
CA ASP A 362 15.41 29.93 -15.13
C ASP A 362 16.34 29.62 -13.94
N ILE A 363 15.97 28.66 -13.07
CA ILE A 363 16.83 28.19 -11.99
C ILE A 363 18.12 27.59 -12.55
N GLU A 364 18.02 26.70 -13.54
CA GLU A 364 19.17 26.05 -14.15
C GLU A 364 20.12 27.07 -14.81
N ALA A 365 19.59 28.10 -15.46
CA ALA A 365 20.42 29.17 -16.03
C ALA A 365 21.29 29.93 -14.99
N ARG A 366 20.96 29.81 -13.69
CA ARG A 366 21.67 30.45 -12.58
C ARG A 366 22.58 29.50 -11.80
N THR A 367 22.66 28.22 -12.18
CA THR A 367 23.45 27.22 -11.45
C THR A 367 24.02 26.12 -12.36
N THR A 368 25.25 25.69 -12.12
CA THR A 368 25.86 24.56 -12.87
C THR A 368 25.53 23.19 -12.29
N LYS A 369 24.86 23.14 -11.13
CA LYS A 369 24.66 21.91 -10.36
C LYS A 369 23.93 20.82 -11.15
N PHE A 370 22.91 21.19 -11.93
CA PHE A 370 22.18 20.20 -12.72
C PHE A 370 23.02 19.63 -13.86
N GLU A 371 23.94 20.41 -14.44
CA GLU A 371 24.86 19.92 -15.46
C GLU A 371 25.88 18.94 -14.85
N ASP A 372 26.42 19.27 -13.67
CA ASP A 372 27.32 18.37 -12.94
C ASP A 372 26.62 17.04 -12.58
N LEU A 373 25.36 17.11 -12.15
CA LEU A 373 24.55 15.91 -11.85
C LEU A 373 24.22 15.11 -13.09
N SER A 374 23.86 15.77 -14.18
CA SER A 374 23.65 15.15 -15.49
C SER A 374 24.90 14.36 -15.90
N LEU A 375 26.09 14.96 -15.76
CA LEU A 375 27.35 14.31 -16.09
C LEU A 375 27.59 13.07 -15.23
N GLN A 376 27.34 13.14 -13.92
CA GLN A 376 27.48 11.99 -13.01
C GLN A 376 26.52 10.84 -13.37
N LEU A 377 25.26 11.15 -13.69
CA LEU A 377 24.28 10.15 -14.15
C LEU A 377 24.72 9.49 -15.46
N LYS A 378 25.28 10.25 -16.40
CA LYS A 378 25.83 9.74 -17.67
C LYS A 378 27.03 8.81 -17.47
N HIS A 379 27.84 9.05 -16.44
CA HIS A 379 28.91 8.15 -16.02
C HIS A 379 28.42 6.92 -15.25
N LYS A 380 27.10 6.75 -15.11
CA LYS A 380 26.45 5.66 -14.39
C LYS A 380 26.90 5.54 -12.94
N ILE A 381 27.21 6.67 -12.30
CA ILE A 381 27.46 6.71 -10.87
C ILE A 381 26.15 6.30 -10.16
N PRO A 382 26.19 5.39 -9.16
CA PRO A 382 24.98 4.98 -8.47
C PRO A 382 24.27 6.18 -7.82
N VAL A 383 22.95 6.28 -8.01
CA VAL A 383 22.14 7.40 -7.47
C VAL A 383 22.33 7.60 -5.97
N ARG A 384 22.47 6.51 -5.19
CA ARG A 384 22.73 6.57 -3.75
C ARG A 384 24.02 7.33 -3.39
N ASP A 385 25.02 7.31 -4.27
CA ASP A 385 26.31 7.96 -4.04
C ASP A 385 26.22 9.43 -4.45
N ILE A 386 25.48 9.74 -5.53
CA ILE A 386 25.14 11.11 -5.94
C ILE A 386 24.33 11.80 -4.83
N ALA A 387 23.26 11.16 -4.36
CA ALA A 387 22.32 11.72 -3.38
C ALA A 387 22.98 12.10 -2.04
N ARG A 388 24.09 11.46 -1.66
CA ARG A 388 24.85 11.83 -0.44
C ARG A 388 25.61 13.15 -0.55
N ILE A 389 25.91 13.57 -1.77
CA ILE A 389 26.76 14.73 -2.07
C ILE A 389 25.91 15.92 -2.54
N VAL A 390 24.69 15.65 -3.00
CA VAL A 390 23.73 16.69 -3.35
C VAL A 390 23.26 17.41 -2.08
N GLN A 391 23.69 18.66 -1.95
CA GLN A 391 22.99 19.66 -1.17
C GLN A 391 22.63 20.78 -2.15
N LEU A 392 21.35 21.14 -2.25
CA LEU A 392 20.93 22.33 -3.00
C LEU A 392 20.60 23.49 -2.02
N PRO A 393 21.56 24.01 -1.24
CA PRO A 393 21.29 25.15 -0.38
C PRO A 393 20.83 26.34 -1.23
N GLY A 394 19.77 27.02 -0.79
CA GLY A 394 19.27 28.27 -1.38
C GLY A 394 18.18 28.15 -2.45
N ARG A 395 17.65 26.96 -2.77
CA ARG A 395 16.58 26.80 -3.80
C ARG A 395 15.26 27.51 -3.43
N TYR A 396 15.00 27.75 -2.14
CA TYR A 396 13.77 28.36 -1.62
C TYR A 396 13.89 29.82 -1.15
N GLU A 397 15.00 30.53 -1.43
CA GLU A 397 15.10 31.98 -1.14
C GLU A 397 14.49 32.86 -2.26
N SER A 398 13.38 32.41 -2.85
CA SER A 398 12.52 33.28 -3.65
C SER A 398 11.41 33.84 -2.75
N PRO A 399 11.19 35.18 -2.71
CA PRO A 399 10.11 35.78 -1.92
C PRO A 399 8.70 35.40 -2.40
N GLU A 400 8.58 34.71 -3.53
CA GLU A 400 7.33 34.09 -3.97
C GLU A 400 7.13 32.74 -3.24
N ARG A 401 6.78 32.80 -1.95
CA ARG A 401 6.04 31.70 -1.33
C ARG A 401 4.73 31.57 -2.10
N PHE A 402 4.65 30.57 -2.97
CA PHE A 402 3.42 30.25 -3.67
C PHE A 402 2.39 29.80 -2.65
N VAL A 403 1.48 30.73 -2.29
CA VAL A 403 0.19 30.38 -1.72
C VAL A 403 -0.53 29.60 -2.80
N MET A 404 -0.57 28.28 -2.63
CA MET A 404 -1.32 27.35 -3.46
C MET A 404 -2.79 27.74 -3.36
N TYR A 405 -3.35 28.28 -4.43
CA TYR A 405 -4.80 28.45 -4.54
C TYR A 405 -5.42 27.07 -4.68
N SER A 406 -6.43 26.83 -3.86
CA SER A 406 -7.39 25.75 -3.98
C SER A 406 -7.78 25.53 -5.45
N ILE A 407 -7.49 24.33 -5.95
CA ILE A 407 -8.13 23.83 -7.17
C ILE A 407 -9.64 23.83 -6.86
N PRO A 408 -10.50 24.51 -7.66
CA PRO A 408 -11.93 24.39 -7.47
C PRO A 408 -12.27 22.92 -7.63
N ARG A 409 -12.85 22.30 -6.59
CA ARG A 409 -13.39 20.93 -6.66
C ARG A 409 -14.15 20.81 -7.97
N CYS A 410 -13.65 20.01 -8.92
CA CYS A 410 -14.46 19.54 -10.02
C CYS A 410 -15.48 18.60 -9.40
N LEU A 411 -16.58 19.15 -8.87
CA LEU A 411 -17.75 18.36 -8.52
C LEU A 411 -18.11 17.51 -9.73
N PRO A 412 -18.31 16.19 -9.58
CA PRO A 412 -18.78 15.38 -10.67
C PRO A 412 -20.09 15.98 -11.17
N ILE A 413 -20.17 16.22 -12.48
CA ILE A 413 -21.40 16.57 -13.16
C ILE A 413 -22.36 15.41 -12.91
N VAL A 414 -23.24 15.57 -11.92
CA VAL A 414 -24.39 14.70 -11.74
C VAL A 414 -25.30 14.95 -12.93
N VAL A 415 -25.16 14.12 -13.96
CA VAL A 415 -26.14 14.05 -15.04
C VAL A 415 -27.36 13.32 -14.46
N ASN A 416 -28.24 14.07 -13.80
CA ASN A 416 -29.58 13.57 -13.48
C ASN A 416 -30.52 14.00 -14.61
N PRO A 417 -31.07 13.06 -15.41
CA PRO A 417 -32.22 13.37 -16.23
C PRO A 417 -33.44 13.36 -15.32
N ILE A 418 -34.26 14.42 -15.28
CA ILE A 418 -35.74 14.37 -15.12
C ILE A 418 -36.31 15.79 -14.89
N TYR A 419 -37.10 16.20 -15.89
CA TYR A 419 -38.33 17.00 -15.86
C TYR A 419 -38.36 18.44 -15.29
N ASP A 420 -38.79 19.32 -16.20
CA ASP A 420 -39.34 20.66 -16.00
C ASP A 420 -40.30 20.76 -14.81
N CYS A 421 -40.08 21.74 -13.93
CA CYS A 421 -41.15 22.57 -13.35
C CYS A 421 -40.59 23.84 -12.68
N VAL A 422 -40.54 24.91 -13.48
CA VAL A 422 -40.90 26.32 -13.22
C VAL A 422 -41.13 26.81 -11.77
N THR A 423 -40.54 27.99 -11.49
CA THR A 423 -40.81 29.02 -10.43
C THR A 423 -40.43 28.65 -8.99
N SER A 424 -39.79 29.50 -8.17
CA SER A 424 -39.74 30.97 -8.09
C SER A 424 -38.53 31.45 -7.27
N LEU A 425 -37.99 32.61 -7.67
CA LEU A 425 -36.98 33.43 -6.99
C LEU A 425 -37.46 33.97 -5.63
N VAL A 426 -36.58 33.97 -4.62
CA VAL A 426 -36.55 34.97 -3.53
C VAL A 426 -35.09 35.22 -3.11
N PRO A 427 -34.59 36.47 -3.14
CA PRO A 427 -33.27 36.83 -2.62
C PRO A 427 -33.37 37.37 -1.19
N ILE A 428 -32.42 37.03 -0.31
CA ILE A 428 -32.20 37.80 0.93
C ILE A 428 -30.69 37.99 1.11
N TYR A 429 -30.30 39.26 1.09
CA TYR A 429 -29.03 39.80 1.58
C TYR A 429 -29.02 39.78 3.12
N MET A 430 -28.01 39.16 3.73
CA MET A 430 -27.04 39.74 4.68
C MET A 430 -26.02 38.68 5.10
#